data_AF-A0A966BG69-F1
#
_entry.id   AF-A0A966BG69-F1
#
_cell.length_a   1.000
_cell.length_b   1.000
_cell.length_c   1.000
_cell.angle_alpha   90.00
_cell.angle_beta   90.00
_cell.angle_gamma   90.00
#
_symmetry.space_group_name_H-M   'P 1'
#
loop_
_entity.id
_entity.type
_entity.pdbx_description
1 polymer ?
#
loop_
_entity_poly.entity_id
_entity_poly.type
_entity_poly.pdbx_seq_one_letter_code
_entity_poly.pdbx_strand_id
1 'polypeptide(L)'
;GRYSDLTGLFEPNAALAADVMICQVSSPKANGNMSLGTGVGGHVSLLKKAPLVIGQINPLMPYVHGDGECPRSDFDLLIQIEEPLKELIPAKSDPISIAIARHVGQFIENSSTLQFGIGAIPDAVLSTLGQRVGLGLHGGMVNDACIGLIESGVVDNLNKGCDVGVSVAAEIMGTRDLYDWVDNNPRIRMANGAWTHGLKGMASINNFVALQSTVEIALDGSCNSEFASGRYISGPGGAPDFAFGASVATGGRAIVAMPATAARGTVSKIVARLSPGAPTTLPSYTADIVVTEFGAVELRGKTLSERAELLASIAHPNFQNALNI
;
A
#
# COMPACT_ATOMS: atom_id res chain seq x y z
N GLY A 1 -10.93 11.83 3.16
CA GLY A 1 -11.52 10.49 3.13
C GLY A 1 -10.42 9.46 3.03
N ARG A 2 -10.74 8.19 3.27
CA ARG A 2 -9.82 7.08 3.02
C ARG A 2 -9.72 6.82 1.52
N TYR A 3 -8.74 6.04 1.09
CA TYR A 3 -8.58 5.70 -0.34
C TYR A 3 -9.83 5.00 -0.89
N SER A 4 -10.41 4.08 -0.11
CA SER A 4 -11.63 3.36 -0.48
C SER A 4 -12.85 4.27 -0.71
N ASP A 5 -12.86 5.48 -0.14
CA ASP A 5 -13.96 6.43 -0.27
C ASP A 5 -13.87 7.28 -1.56
N LEU A 6 -12.70 7.32 -2.22
CA LEU A 6 -12.43 8.22 -3.35
C LEU A 6 -13.43 8.05 -4.50
N THR A 7 -13.77 6.80 -4.84
CA THR A 7 -14.77 6.50 -5.87
C THR A 7 -16.08 7.21 -5.59
N GLY A 8 -16.60 7.10 -4.36
CA GLY A 8 -17.88 7.70 -3.98
C GLY A 8 -17.82 9.22 -3.84
N LEU A 9 -16.66 9.78 -3.48
CA LEU A 9 -16.49 11.23 -3.33
C LEU A 9 -16.51 11.97 -4.66
N PHE A 10 -16.07 11.33 -5.74
CA PHE A 10 -15.95 11.94 -7.06
C PHE A 10 -17.13 11.65 -8.00
N GLU A 11 -18.11 10.85 -7.56
CA GLU A 11 -19.33 10.57 -8.33
C GLU A 11 -20.09 11.86 -8.71
N PRO A 12 -20.86 11.85 -9.82
CA PRO A 12 -21.80 12.92 -10.11
C PRO A 12 -22.74 13.18 -8.92
N ASN A 13 -22.88 14.45 -8.53
CA ASN A 13 -23.65 14.92 -7.36
C ASN A 13 -23.06 14.58 -5.98
N ALA A 14 -21.85 14.03 -5.90
CA ALA A 14 -21.13 13.86 -4.65
C ALA A 14 -20.41 15.14 -4.20
N ALA A 15 -19.85 15.11 -2.99
CA ALA A 15 -19.22 16.27 -2.36
C ALA A 15 -18.04 16.84 -3.15
N LEU A 16 -17.35 16.01 -3.94
CA LEU A 16 -16.22 16.39 -4.78
C LEU A 16 -16.45 15.94 -6.24
N ALA A 17 -17.70 15.97 -6.71
CA ALA A 17 -18.03 15.60 -8.09
C ALA A 17 -17.07 16.24 -9.09
N ALA A 18 -16.48 15.44 -9.98
CA ALA A 18 -15.51 15.92 -10.96
C ALA A 18 -16.18 16.12 -12.33
N ASP A 19 -16.05 17.32 -12.88
CA ASP A 19 -16.59 17.66 -14.20
C ASP A 19 -15.69 17.15 -15.35
N VAL A 20 -14.38 17.07 -15.10
CA VAL A 20 -13.38 16.71 -16.11
C VAL A 20 -12.42 15.67 -15.55
N MET A 21 -12.20 14.59 -16.30
CA MET A 21 -11.11 13.65 -16.08
C MET A 21 -10.05 13.80 -17.17
N ILE A 22 -8.79 13.90 -16.75
CA ILE A 22 -7.63 13.85 -17.62
C ILE A 22 -6.78 12.64 -17.20
N CYS A 23 -6.46 11.76 -18.15
CA CYS A 23 -5.67 10.56 -17.87
C CYS A 23 -4.73 10.21 -19.02
N GLN A 24 -3.71 9.41 -18.71
CA GLN A 24 -2.93 8.69 -19.73
C GLN A 24 -3.49 7.30 -19.93
N VAL A 25 -3.40 6.79 -21.16
CA VAL A 25 -3.78 5.43 -21.54
C VAL A 25 -2.74 4.81 -22.47
N SER A 26 -2.69 3.48 -22.49
CA SER A 26 -1.88 2.73 -23.45
C SER A 26 -2.36 2.89 -24.89
N SER A 27 -1.53 2.44 -25.83
CA SER A 27 -1.96 2.32 -27.23
C SER A 27 -3.12 1.34 -27.38
N PRO A 28 -4.08 1.61 -28.29
CA PRO A 28 -5.18 0.70 -28.51
C PRO A 28 -4.70 -0.64 -29.07
N LYS A 29 -5.24 -1.73 -28.53
CA LYS A 29 -5.11 -3.08 -29.10
C LYS A 29 -5.88 -3.20 -30.42
N ALA A 30 -5.71 -4.33 -31.10
CA ALA A 30 -6.42 -4.63 -32.35
C ALA A 30 -7.96 -4.57 -32.24
N ASN A 31 -8.52 -4.82 -31.06
CA ASN A 31 -9.95 -4.70 -30.78
C ASN A 31 -10.40 -3.27 -30.44
N GLY A 32 -9.48 -2.29 -30.44
CA GLY A 32 -9.75 -0.89 -30.10
C GLY A 32 -9.73 -0.56 -28.61
N ASN A 33 -9.49 -1.54 -27.72
CA ASN A 33 -9.39 -1.29 -26.28
C ASN A 33 -8.01 -0.72 -25.92
N MET A 34 -8.01 0.20 -24.97
CA MET A 34 -6.84 0.74 -24.28
C MET A 34 -6.89 0.34 -22.80
N SER A 35 -5.88 0.74 -22.03
CA SER A 35 -5.85 0.58 -20.58
C SER A 35 -5.34 1.85 -19.92
N LEU A 36 -5.87 2.19 -18.74
CA LEU A 36 -5.32 3.22 -17.84
C LEU A 36 -3.90 2.87 -17.34
N GLY A 37 -3.46 1.62 -17.56
CA GLY A 37 -2.09 1.18 -17.33
C GLY A 37 -1.74 1.14 -15.85
N THR A 38 -0.85 2.02 -15.42
CA THR A 38 -0.21 1.95 -14.10
C THR A 38 -1.08 2.45 -12.94
N GLY A 39 -2.32 2.88 -13.18
CA GLY A 39 -3.24 3.25 -12.12
C GLY A 39 -4.68 2.87 -12.48
N VAL A 40 -5.43 2.32 -11.52
CA VAL A 40 -6.90 2.11 -11.62
C VAL A 40 -7.72 2.53 -10.37
N GLY A 41 -7.13 3.19 -9.38
CA GLY A 41 -7.74 3.67 -8.12
C GLY A 41 -9.13 4.33 -8.18
N GLY A 42 -9.22 5.64 -7.95
CA GLY A 42 -10.50 6.38 -7.95
C GLY A 42 -11.00 6.78 -9.36
N HIS A 43 -10.13 6.68 -10.36
CA HIS A 43 -10.34 7.21 -11.71
C HIS A 43 -11.15 6.29 -12.62
N VAL A 44 -11.23 4.99 -12.35
CA VAL A 44 -12.08 4.08 -13.14
C VAL A 44 -13.54 4.51 -13.12
N SER A 45 -14.03 5.05 -11.99
CA SER A 45 -15.40 5.56 -11.93
C SER A 45 -15.56 6.83 -12.76
N LEU A 46 -14.59 7.74 -12.67
CA LEU A 46 -14.60 9.00 -13.41
C LEU A 46 -14.54 8.79 -14.92
N LEU A 47 -13.81 7.79 -15.39
CA LEU A 47 -13.74 7.47 -16.83
C LEU A 47 -15.12 7.23 -17.44
N LYS A 48 -16.06 6.68 -16.65
CA LYS A 48 -17.40 6.33 -17.11
C LYS A 48 -18.46 7.38 -16.82
N LYS A 49 -18.16 8.34 -15.94
CA LYS A 49 -19.18 9.19 -15.30
C LYS A 49 -18.85 10.67 -15.31
N ALA A 50 -17.59 11.05 -15.52
CA ALA A 50 -17.22 12.44 -15.68
C ALA A 50 -17.91 13.01 -16.94
N PRO A 51 -18.47 14.23 -16.87
CA PRO A 51 -19.05 14.90 -18.03
C PRO A 51 -18.10 15.08 -19.22
N LEU A 52 -16.79 15.22 -18.96
CA LEU A 52 -15.75 15.33 -19.99
C LEU A 52 -14.55 14.44 -19.66
N VAL A 53 -14.14 13.58 -20.60
CA VAL A 53 -12.99 12.69 -20.47
C VAL A 53 -11.97 12.96 -21.58
N ILE A 54 -10.77 13.36 -21.17
CA ILE A 54 -9.64 13.65 -22.06
C ILE A 54 -8.54 12.62 -21.80
N GLY A 55 -8.25 11.79 -22.81
CA GLY A 55 -7.19 10.79 -22.74
C GLY A 55 -5.96 11.21 -23.54
N GLN A 56 -4.78 11.03 -22.93
CA GLN A 56 -3.50 11.05 -23.63
C GLN A 56 -3.11 9.61 -23.96
N ILE A 57 -3.09 9.25 -25.24
CA ILE A 57 -2.53 7.97 -25.70
C ILE A 57 -1.01 8.09 -25.62
N ASN A 58 -0.40 7.29 -24.75
CA ASN A 58 1.05 7.20 -24.59
C ASN A 58 1.52 5.79 -24.98
N PRO A 59 2.28 5.62 -26.07
CA PRO A 59 2.85 4.31 -26.45
C PRO A 59 3.75 3.67 -25.39
N LEU A 60 4.27 4.44 -24.44
CA LEU A 60 5.10 3.96 -23.33
C LEU A 60 4.29 3.55 -22.08
N MET A 61 2.96 3.78 -22.09
CA MET A 61 2.05 3.30 -21.06
C MET A 61 1.73 1.82 -21.29
N PRO A 62 2.03 0.92 -20.34
CA PRO A 62 1.74 -0.50 -20.50
C PRO A 62 0.23 -0.76 -20.53
N TYR A 63 -0.17 -1.73 -21.34
CA TYR A 63 -1.51 -2.29 -21.27
C TYR A 63 -1.57 -3.32 -20.14
N VAL A 64 -2.17 -2.93 -19.01
CA VAL A 64 -2.40 -3.84 -17.88
C VAL A 64 -3.87 -4.21 -17.80
N HIS A 65 -4.15 -5.49 -17.55
CA HIS A 65 -5.50 -6.04 -17.52
C HIS A 65 -6.28 -5.65 -16.27
N GLY A 66 -7.61 -5.62 -16.37
CA GLY A 66 -8.50 -5.42 -15.24
C GLY A 66 -9.41 -4.20 -15.39
N ASP A 67 -9.70 -3.54 -14.27
CA ASP A 67 -10.77 -2.54 -14.19
C ASP A 67 -10.46 -1.24 -14.98
N GLY A 68 -9.21 -1.04 -15.40
CA GLY A 68 -8.75 0.10 -16.19
C GLY A 68 -8.85 -0.08 -17.70
N GLU A 69 -9.30 -1.24 -18.20
CA GLU A 69 -9.51 -1.46 -19.63
C GLU A 69 -10.68 -0.61 -20.13
N CYS A 70 -10.45 0.14 -21.20
CA CYS A 70 -11.38 1.16 -21.69
C CYS A 70 -11.42 1.21 -23.23
N PRO A 71 -12.62 1.11 -23.85
CA PRO A 71 -12.76 1.33 -25.29
C PRO A 71 -12.60 2.82 -25.66
N ARG A 72 -12.36 3.09 -26.95
CA ARG A 72 -12.34 4.45 -27.50
C ARG A 72 -13.59 5.28 -27.15
N SER A 73 -14.75 4.64 -27.01
CA SER A 73 -16.02 5.32 -26.70
C SER A 73 -16.07 5.97 -25.32
N ASP A 74 -15.14 5.63 -24.41
CA ASP A 74 -15.08 6.22 -23.07
C ASP A 74 -14.46 7.64 -23.05
N PHE A 75 -14.02 8.16 -24.21
CA PHE A 75 -13.28 9.42 -24.31
C PHE A 75 -13.99 10.42 -25.24
N ASP A 76 -14.10 11.67 -24.81
CA ASP A 76 -14.53 12.76 -25.69
C ASP A 76 -13.37 13.20 -26.59
N LEU A 77 -12.18 13.32 -26.02
CA LEU A 77 -10.96 13.73 -26.71
C LEU A 77 -9.83 12.73 -26.46
N LEU A 78 -9.10 12.41 -27.52
CA LEU A 78 -7.85 11.65 -27.45
C LEU A 78 -6.74 12.39 -28.17
N ILE A 79 -5.60 12.48 -27.51
CA ILE A 79 -4.39 13.12 -28.03
C ILE A 79 -3.25 12.11 -27.88
N GLN A 80 -2.48 11.87 -28.95
CA GLN A 80 -1.33 10.99 -28.87
C GLN A 80 -0.09 11.79 -28.49
N ILE A 81 0.55 11.43 -27.38
CA ILE A 81 1.79 12.02 -26.89
C ILE A 81 2.64 10.89 -26.32
N GLU A 82 3.81 10.69 -26.91
CA GLU A 82 4.82 9.78 -26.37
C GLU A 82 5.68 10.52 -25.37
N GLU A 83 5.66 10.08 -24.12
CA GLU A 83 6.55 10.60 -23.08
C GLU A 83 6.93 9.51 -22.08
N PRO A 84 8.17 9.51 -21.56
CA PRO A 84 8.57 8.55 -20.54
C PRO A 84 7.68 8.64 -19.31
N LEU A 85 7.21 7.49 -18.84
CA LEU A 85 6.51 7.41 -17.56
C LEU A 85 7.45 7.82 -16.42
N LYS A 86 6.87 8.41 -15.37
CA LYS A 86 7.64 8.73 -14.18
C LYS A 86 8.12 7.44 -13.53
N GLU A 87 9.43 7.30 -13.37
CA GLU A 87 10.02 6.16 -12.67
C GLU A 87 10.19 6.46 -11.18
N LEU A 88 9.95 5.43 -10.36
CA LEU A 88 10.31 5.38 -8.95
C LEU A 88 11.55 4.50 -8.81
N ILE A 89 12.67 5.11 -8.41
CA ILE A 89 13.90 4.36 -8.20
C ILE A 89 13.80 3.59 -6.87
N PRO A 90 14.05 2.27 -6.88
CA PRO A 90 14.04 1.45 -5.67
C PRO A 90 14.95 2.04 -4.60
N ALA A 91 14.50 1.99 -3.35
CA ALA A 91 15.29 2.52 -2.25
C ALA A 91 16.52 1.63 -2.02
N LYS A 92 17.66 2.26 -1.71
CA LYS A 92 18.85 1.50 -1.31
C LYS A 92 18.59 0.86 0.05
N SER A 93 18.90 -0.42 0.15
CA SER A 93 18.87 -1.14 1.43
C SER A 93 19.84 -0.49 2.41
N ASP A 94 19.37 -0.27 3.64
CA ASP A 94 20.15 0.27 4.74
C ASP A 94 20.08 -0.66 5.97
N PRO A 95 21.05 -0.59 6.90
CA PRO A 95 21.10 -1.50 8.04
C PRO A 95 19.85 -1.49 8.94
N ILE A 96 19.18 -0.34 9.08
CA ILE A 96 17.97 -0.21 9.88
C ILE A 96 16.82 -0.94 9.17
N SER A 97 16.63 -0.70 7.88
CA SER A 97 15.61 -1.40 7.08
C SER A 97 15.84 -2.92 7.06
N ILE A 98 17.09 -3.39 6.99
CA ILE A 98 17.42 -4.82 7.06
C ILE A 98 17.08 -5.41 8.45
N ALA A 99 17.39 -4.69 9.53
CA ALA A 99 17.06 -5.14 10.89
C ALA A 99 15.54 -5.25 11.07
N ILE A 100 14.80 -4.23 10.65
CA ILE A 100 13.33 -4.24 10.64
C ILE A 100 12.81 -5.40 9.80
N ALA A 101 13.35 -5.63 8.60
CA ALA A 101 12.90 -6.70 7.71
C ALA A 101 13.03 -8.09 8.33
N ARG A 102 14.13 -8.35 9.05
CA ARG A 102 14.31 -9.61 9.80
C ARG A 102 13.23 -9.82 10.85
N HIS A 103 12.85 -8.76 11.57
CA HIS A 103 11.79 -8.83 12.57
C HIS A 103 10.39 -8.93 11.95
N VAL A 104 10.14 -8.31 10.79
CA VAL A 104 8.85 -8.44 10.09
C VAL A 104 8.67 -9.86 9.53
N GLY A 105 9.74 -10.45 8.97
CA GLY A 105 9.67 -11.73 8.27
C GLY A 105 9.13 -12.90 9.12
N GLN A 106 9.23 -12.84 10.45
CA GLN A 106 8.68 -13.86 11.36
C GLN A 106 7.13 -13.88 11.38
N PHE A 107 6.48 -12.79 10.97
CA PHE A 107 5.02 -12.66 10.92
C PHE A 107 4.44 -12.87 9.52
N ILE A 108 5.30 -13.14 8.54
CA ILE A 108 4.89 -13.49 7.18
C ILE A 108 5.09 -14.99 7.04
N GLU A 109 3.99 -15.73 7.08
CA GLU A 109 3.97 -17.18 6.93
C GLU A 109 3.89 -17.58 5.45
N ASN A 110 4.05 -18.87 5.17
CA ASN A 110 3.69 -19.39 3.85
C ASN A 110 2.19 -19.17 3.61
N SER A 111 1.81 -19.01 2.34
CA SER A 111 0.43 -18.73 1.97
C SER A 111 -0.17 -17.43 2.52
N SER A 112 0.65 -16.50 3.02
CA SER A 112 0.23 -15.13 3.34
C SER A 112 -0.05 -14.32 2.07
N THR A 113 -1.06 -13.46 2.13
CA THR A 113 -1.35 -12.48 1.07
C THR A 113 -0.86 -11.10 1.53
N LEU A 114 0.03 -10.48 0.77
CA LEU A 114 0.73 -9.28 1.20
C LEU A 114 0.12 -8.02 0.60
N GLN A 115 0.05 -6.99 1.45
CA GLN A 115 -0.04 -5.59 1.07
C GLN A 115 1.13 -4.83 1.71
N PHE A 116 1.74 -3.93 0.94
CA PHE A 116 2.81 -3.06 1.42
C PHE A 116 2.77 -1.70 0.68
N GLY A 117 3.54 -0.74 1.19
CA GLY A 117 3.78 0.56 0.54
C GLY A 117 5.15 0.60 -0.15
N ILE A 118 5.60 1.80 -0.53
CA ILE A 118 6.94 2.01 -1.11
C ILE A 118 7.99 2.33 -0.05
N GLY A 119 9.25 2.05 -0.39
CA GLY A 119 10.42 2.52 0.35
C GLY A 119 11.30 1.40 0.87
N ALA A 120 12.37 1.80 1.56
CA ALA A 120 13.45 0.89 1.97
C ALA A 120 12.99 -0.27 2.86
N ILE A 121 12.02 -0.04 3.76
CA ILE A 121 11.50 -1.09 4.65
C ILE A 121 10.68 -2.13 3.89
N PRO A 122 9.62 -1.78 3.13
CA PRO A 122 8.92 -2.73 2.27
C PRO A 122 9.84 -3.51 1.33
N ASP A 123 10.74 -2.82 0.64
CA ASP A 123 11.68 -3.46 -0.30
C ASP A 123 12.61 -4.44 0.43
N ALA A 124 13.12 -4.06 1.60
CA ALA A 124 13.93 -4.95 2.43
C ALA A 124 13.13 -6.17 2.92
N VAL A 125 11.87 -5.99 3.34
CA VAL A 125 11.01 -7.11 3.74
C VAL A 125 10.82 -8.08 2.58
N LEU A 126 10.41 -7.59 1.41
CA LEU A 126 10.20 -8.43 0.21
C LEU A 126 11.47 -9.19 -0.18
N SER A 127 12.65 -8.58 -0.06
CA SER A 127 13.93 -9.23 -0.35
C SER A 127 14.23 -10.46 0.53
N THR A 128 13.63 -10.54 1.72
CA THR A 128 13.80 -11.69 2.64
C THR A 128 12.83 -12.83 2.38
N LEU A 129 11.86 -12.66 1.48
CA LEU A 129 10.78 -13.63 1.29
C LEU A 129 11.09 -14.71 0.25
N GLY A 130 12.26 -14.71 -0.37
CA GLY A 130 12.62 -15.63 -1.45
C GLY A 130 12.57 -17.13 -1.11
N GLN A 131 12.44 -17.49 0.18
CA GLN A 131 12.28 -18.87 0.65
C GLN A 131 10.84 -19.21 1.10
N ARG A 132 9.91 -18.26 1.03
CA ARG A 132 8.48 -18.49 1.30
C ARG A 132 7.84 -19.22 0.12
N VAL A 133 6.69 -19.83 0.37
CA VAL A 133 5.94 -20.56 -0.66
C VAL A 133 4.47 -20.15 -0.61
N GLY A 134 3.85 -20.05 -1.78
CA GLY A 134 2.40 -19.87 -1.91
C GLY A 134 1.91 -18.45 -1.61
N LEU A 135 2.80 -17.45 -1.62
CA LEU A 135 2.44 -16.08 -1.27
C LEU A 135 1.46 -15.49 -2.28
N GLY A 136 0.63 -14.57 -1.81
CA GLY A 136 -0.27 -13.76 -2.63
C GLY A 136 0.07 -12.28 -2.58
N LEU A 137 -0.38 -11.53 -3.57
CA LEU A 137 -0.35 -10.07 -3.59
C LEU A 137 -1.76 -9.51 -3.80
N HIS A 138 -2.15 -8.61 -2.92
CA HIS A 138 -3.39 -7.82 -3.03
C HIS A 138 -3.20 -6.52 -2.28
N GLY A 139 -3.31 -5.38 -2.96
CA GLY A 139 -3.26 -4.12 -2.24
C GLY A 139 -3.25 -2.90 -3.14
N GLY A 140 -2.69 -1.81 -2.61
CA GLY A 140 -2.58 -0.56 -3.34
C GLY A 140 -1.57 -0.62 -4.47
N MET A 141 -0.50 -1.42 -4.35
CA MET A 141 0.65 -1.28 -5.24
C MET A 141 1.40 -2.58 -5.54
N VAL A 142 1.97 -2.66 -6.75
CA VAL A 142 3.03 -3.59 -7.17
C VAL A 142 4.25 -2.78 -7.62
N ASN A 143 5.45 -3.19 -7.22
CA ASN A 143 6.72 -2.54 -7.58
C ASN A 143 7.76 -3.56 -8.10
N ASP A 144 8.96 -3.09 -8.44
CA ASP A 144 10.05 -3.91 -9.01
C ASP A 144 10.41 -5.13 -8.15
N ALA A 145 10.31 -5.02 -6.83
CA ALA A 145 10.64 -6.11 -5.92
C ALA A 145 9.70 -7.33 -6.08
N CYS A 146 8.50 -7.12 -6.62
CA CYS A 146 7.56 -8.21 -6.90
C CYS A 146 7.98 -9.09 -8.08
N ILE A 147 8.71 -8.55 -9.06
CA ILE A 147 9.05 -9.26 -10.30
C ILE A 147 9.76 -10.57 -9.97
N GLY A 148 10.84 -10.48 -9.17
CA GLY A 148 11.64 -11.64 -8.79
C GLY A 148 10.83 -12.68 -8.00
N LEU A 149 9.95 -12.25 -7.09
CA LEU A 149 9.12 -13.14 -6.28
C LEU A 149 8.05 -13.87 -7.10
N ILE A 150 7.48 -13.21 -8.11
CA ILE A 150 6.49 -13.81 -9.02
C ILE A 150 7.19 -14.77 -9.99
N GLU A 151 8.32 -14.36 -10.57
CA GLU A 151 9.05 -15.21 -11.52
C GLU A 151 9.69 -16.45 -10.86
N SER A 152 10.10 -16.34 -9.60
CA SER A 152 10.62 -17.49 -8.85
C SER A 152 9.52 -18.43 -8.34
N GLY A 153 8.23 -18.10 -8.55
CA GLY A 153 7.09 -18.88 -8.07
C GLY A 153 6.85 -18.80 -6.55
N VAL A 154 7.55 -17.89 -5.85
CA VAL A 154 7.32 -17.63 -4.43
C VAL A 154 5.93 -17.01 -4.22
N VAL A 155 5.57 -16.08 -5.11
CA VAL A 155 4.22 -15.52 -5.25
C VAL A 155 3.50 -16.25 -6.36
N ASP A 156 2.51 -17.06 -6.00
CA ASP A 156 1.65 -17.81 -6.94
C ASP A 156 0.17 -17.39 -6.86
N ASN A 157 -0.21 -16.63 -5.82
CA ASN A 157 -1.57 -16.16 -5.58
C ASN A 157 -2.62 -17.28 -5.42
N LEU A 158 -2.21 -18.53 -5.18
CA LEU A 158 -3.13 -19.68 -5.19
C LEU A 158 -3.95 -19.81 -3.90
N ASN A 159 -3.45 -19.27 -2.79
CA ASN A 159 -4.06 -19.41 -1.46
C ASN A 159 -4.85 -18.17 -1.00
N LYS A 160 -4.99 -17.16 -1.87
CA LYS A 160 -5.56 -15.85 -1.52
C LYS A 160 -7.01 -15.88 -1.04
N GLY A 161 -7.82 -16.84 -1.48
CA GLY A 161 -9.27 -16.86 -1.24
C GLY A 161 -10.08 -16.08 -2.28
N CYS A 162 -9.48 -15.08 -2.94
CA CYS A 162 -10.01 -14.35 -4.09
C CYS A 162 -8.91 -14.14 -5.15
N ASP A 163 -9.30 -13.78 -6.38
CA ASP A 163 -8.34 -13.46 -7.47
C ASP A 163 -7.21 -14.50 -7.62
N VAL A 164 -7.60 -15.77 -7.59
CA VAL A 164 -6.67 -16.91 -7.55
C VAL A 164 -5.75 -16.89 -8.78
N GLY A 165 -4.45 -17.01 -8.55
CA GLY A 165 -3.44 -17.03 -9.60
C GLY A 165 -3.02 -15.65 -10.13
N VAL A 166 -3.57 -14.56 -9.57
CA VAL A 166 -3.33 -13.20 -10.07
C VAL A 166 -2.97 -12.23 -8.93
N SER A 167 -1.93 -11.43 -9.14
CA SER A 167 -1.53 -10.35 -8.24
C SER A 167 -2.38 -9.11 -8.52
N VAL A 168 -2.97 -8.54 -7.46
CA VAL A 168 -3.95 -7.46 -7.57
C VAL A 168 -3.39 -6.15 -7.02
N ALA A 169 -3.48 -5.08 -7.80
CA ALA A 169 -3.01 -3.74 -7.42
C ALA A 169 -3.96 -2.63 -7.86
N ALA A 170 -3.94 -1.49 -7.16
CA ALA A 170 -4.59 -0.26 -7.63
C ALA A 170 -3.62 0.61 -8.44
N GLU A 171 -2.33 0.48 -8.19
CA GLU A 171 -1.24 1.28 -8.75
C GLU A 171 -0.02 0.40 -9.04
N ILE A 172 0.76 0.78 -10.04
CA ILE A 172 2.06 0.19 -10.38
C ILE A 172 3.06 1.33 -10.38
N MET A 173 4.10 1.23 -9.56
CA MET A 173 5.14 2.25 -9.49
C MET A 173 6.50 1.59 -9.40
N GLY A 174 7.41 1.99 -10.27
CA GLY A 174 8.73 1.39 -10.34
C GLY A 174 9.57 1.94 -11.46
N THR A 175 10.52 1.13 -11.92
CA THR A 175 11.37 1.47 -13.07
C THR A 175 10.71 1.09 -14.40
N ARG A 176 11.38 1.44 -15.50
CA ARG A 176 11.01 1.00 -16.84
C ARG A 176 10.91 -0.53 -16.96
N ASP A 177 11.76 -1.28 -16.28
CA ASP A 177 11.75 -2.75 -16.29
C ASP A 177 10.43 -3.30 -15.74
N LEU A 178 9.91 -2.71 -14.67
CA LEU A 178 8.59 -3.07 -14.13
C LEU A 178 7.48 -2.79 -15.13
N TYR A 179 7.49 -1.60 -15.72
CA TYR A 179 6.46 -1.19 -16.67
C TYR A 179 6.45 -2.07 -17.93
N ASP A 180 7.62 -2.51 -18.41
CA ASP A 180 7.73 -3.46 -19.52
C ASP A 180 7.26 -4.86 -19.11
N TRP A 181 7.57 -5.28 -17.88
CA TRP A 181 7.19 -6.59 -17.37
C TRP A 181 5.69 -6.76 -17.11
N VAL A 182 4.99 -5.69 -16.72
CA VAL A 182 3.52 -5.73 -16.51
C VAL A 182 2.72 -5.62 -17.80
N ASP A 183 3.33 -5.13 -18.89
CA ASP A 183 2.65 -4.98 -20.18
C ASP A 183 2.12 -6.33 -20.67
N ASN A 184 0.80 -6.41 -20.88
CA ASN A 184 0.08 -7.60 -21.31
C ASN A 184 0.28 -8.85 -20.43
N ASN A 185 0.75 -8.69 -19.19
CA ASN A 185 1.02 -9.81 -18.30
C ASN A 185 -0.27 -10.27 -17.59
N PRO A 186 -0.78 -11.49 -17.87
CA PRO A 186 -2.05 -11.96 -17.31
C PRO A 186 -1.96 -12.29 -15.81
N ARG A 187 -0.75 -12.34 -15.24
CA ARG A 187 -0.53 -12.55 -13.79
C ARG A 187 -0.79 -11.27 -12.98
N ILE A 188 -0.96 -10.13 -13.63
CA ILE A 188 -1.27 -8.85 -12.98
C ILE A 188 -2.69 -8.40 -13.34
N ARG A 189 -3.45 -8.03 -12.33
CA ARG A 189 -4.76 -7.39 -12.49
C ARG A 189 -4.78 -6.07 -11.75
N MET A 190 -5.08 -5.01 -12.49
CA MET A 190 -5.42 -3.73 -11.93
C MET A 190 -6.89 -3.77 -11.46
N ALA A 191 -7.14 -3.47 -10.19
CA ALA A 191 -8.48 -3.40 -9.63
C ALA A 191 -8.76 -2.07 -8.90
N ASN A 192 -9.99 -1.58 -9.01
CA ASN A 192 -10.38 -0.28 -8.48
C ASN A 192 -10.22 -0.18 -6.95
N GLY A 193 -10.24 1.06 -6.43
CA GLY A 193 -10.08 1.36 -5.00
C GLY A 193 -11.07 0.63 -4.08
N ALA A 194 -12.31 0.41 -4.53
CA ALA A 194 -13.31 -0.30 -3.73
C ALA A 194 -13.06 -1.81 -3.64
N TRP A 195 -12.24 -2.39 -4.52
CA TRP A 195 -11.80 -3.79 -4.41
C TRP A 195 -10.48 -3.93 -3.66
N THR A 196 -9.50 -3.09 -3.99
CA THR A 196 -8.16 -3.13 -3.38
C THR A 196 -8.16 -2.68 -1.93
N HIS A 197 -8.85 -1.56 -1.64
CA HIS A 197 -8.90 -0.92 -0.33
C HIS A 197 -10.26 -1.06 0.35
N GLY A 198 -11.30 -1.49 -0.38
CA GLY A 198 -12.63 -1.67 0.21
C GLY A 198 -12.75 -2.96 1.01
N LEU A 199 -13.55 -2.90 2.07
CA LEU A 199 -13.73 -4.00 3.03
C LEU A 199 -14.15 -5.31 2.35
N LYS A 200 -14.99 -5.24 1.31
CA LYS A 200 -15.47 -6.41 0.58
C LYS A 200 -14.34 -7.23 -0.03
N GLY A 201 -13.37 -6.55 -0.68
CA GLY A 201 -12.21 -7.23 -1.25
C GLY A 201 -11.30 -7.77 -0.15
N MET A 202 -10.94 -6.93 0.82
CA MET A 202 -10.01 -7.33 1.89
C MET A 202 -10.55 -8.47 2.78
N ALA A 203 -11.85 -8.49 3.07
CA ALA A 203 -12.46 -9.57 3.87
C ALA A 203 -12.53 -10.91 3.13
N SER A 204 -12.36 -10.94 1.81
CA SER A 204 -12.29 -12.18 1.02
C SER A 204 -10.89 -12.78 0.96
N ILE A 205 -9.90 -12.13 1.58
CA ILE A 205 -8.50 -12.54 1.56
C ILE A 205 -8.19 -13.44 2.76
N ASN A 206 -7.48 -14.52 2.51
CA ASN A 206 -6.90 -15.36 3.56
C ASN A 206 -5.48 -14.91 3.93
N ASN A 207 -5.15 -14.99 5.21
CA ASN A 207 -3.82 -14.70 5.76
C ASN A 207 -3.28 -13.34 5.29
N PHE A 208 -4.14 -12.32 5.33
CA PHE A 208 -3.82 -10.99 4.83
C PHE A 208 -2.83 -10.27 5.76
N VAL A 209 -1.64 -9.94 5.26
CA VAL A 209 -0.61 -9.19 5.99
C VAL A 209 -0.52 -7.79 5.40
N ALA A 210 -1.00 -6.81 6.17
CA ALA A 210 -0.91 -5.40 5.84
C ALA A 210 0.34 -4.78 6.47
N LEU A 211 1.38 -4.52 5.67
CA LEU A 211 2.61 -3.88 6.10
C LEU A 211 2.57 -2.38 5.84
N GLN A 212 2.71 -1.61 6.91
CA GLN A 212 2.56 -0.16 6.91
C GLN A 212 3.72 0.51 7.63
N SER A 213 3.92 1.80 7.37
CA SER A 213 4.79 2.65 8.18
C SER A 213 4.00 3.82 8.76
N THR A 214 4.54 4.42 9.80
CA THR A 214 3.94 5.59 10.47
C THR A 214 5.01 6.64 10.76
N VAL A 215 4.60 7.89 11.00
CA VAL A 215 5.48 8.96 11.46
C VAL A 215 5.79 8.80 12.94
N GLU A 216 4.77 8.42 13.72
CA GLU A 216 4.92 8.13 15.15
C GLU A 216 3.84 7.15 15.62
N ILE A 217 4.09 6.50 16.74
CA ILE A 217 3.14 5.65 17.47
C ILE A 217 3.12 6.04 18.94
N ALA A 218 1.93 6.22 19.49
CA ALA A 218 1.74 6.47 20.91
C ALA A 218 1.73 5.17 21.72
N LEU A 219 1.98 5.24 23.02
CA LEU A 219 2.03 4.06 23.92
C LEU A 219 0.69 3.31 24.04
N ASP A 220 -0.43 3.91 23.63
CA ASP A 220 -1.73 3.22 23.53
C ASP A 220 -1.87 2.37 22.25
N GLY A 221 -0.93 2.51 21.30
CA GLY A 221 -0.91 1.88 19.98
C GLY A 221 -1.53 2.72 18.87
N SER A 222 -1.99 3.94 19.14
CA SER A 222 -2.47 4.84 18.09
C SER A 222 -1.31 5.38 17.24
N CYS A 223 -1.53 5.55 15.94
CA CYS A 223 -0.49 5.99 15.00
C CYS A 223 -0.91 7.27 14.27
N ASN A 224 0.07 8.11 13.98
CA ASN A 224 -0.03 9.26 13.08
C ASN A 224 0.91 9.03 11.89
N SER A 225 0.36 9.01 10.68
CA SER A 225 1.13 8.86 9.43
C SER A 225 1.13 10.10 8.55
N GLU A 226 0.54 11.20 9.01
CA GLU A 226 0.15 12.34 8.17
C GLU A 226 0.81 13.65 8.56
N PHE A 227 1.21 13.78 9.82
CA PHE A 227 1.62 15.05 10.41
C PHE A 227 3.03 14.95 11.00
N ALA A 228 3.90 15.89 10.65
CA ALA A 228 5.25 15.98 11.21
C ALA A 228 5.71 17.43 11.25
N SER A 229 6.45 17.81 12.29
CA SER A 229 7.03 19.17 12.42
C SER A 229 5.99 20.30 12.26
N GLY A 230 4.79 20.13 12.82
CA GLY A 230 3.76 21.17 12.81
C GLY A 230 2.95 21.29 11.51
N ARG A 231 3.09 20.37 10.56
CA ARG A 231 2.37 20.40 9.27
C ARG A 231 1.98 19.02 8.77
N TYR A 232 0.96 18.99 7.91
CA TYR A 232 0.64 17.81 7.11
C TYR A 232 1.74 17.57 6.07
N ILE A 233 2.19 16.32 5.97
CA ILE A 233 3.16 15.84 4.98
C ILE A 233 2.52 14.88 3.97
N SER A 234 1.36 14.32 4.31
CA SER A 234 0.59 13.37 3.51
C SER A 234 -0.87 13.36 3.98
N GLY A 235 -1.69 12.50 3.36
CA GLY A 235 -3.02 12.12 3.85
C GLY A 235 -3.06 10.67 4.33
N PRO A 236 -4.22 10.17 4.79
CA PRO A 236 -4.32 8.86 5.41
C PRO A 236 -4.14 7.72 4.39
N GLY A 237 -4.42 8.02 3.11
CA GLY A 237 -4.36 7.07 2.01
C GLY A 237 -5.18 5.81 2.32
N GLY A 238 -4.59 4.66 2.00
CA GLY A 238 -5.13 3.34 2.29
C GLY A 238 -4.78 2.79 3.67
N ALA A 239 -4.00 3.50 4.49
CA ALA A 239 -3.48 2.91 5.73
C ALA A 239 -4.60 2.49 6.70
N PRO A 240 -5.63 3.33 6.96
CA PRO A 240 -6.77 2.91 7.79
C PRO A 240 -7.55 1.75 7.17
N ASP A 241 -7.67 1.73 5.84
CA ASP A 241 -8.37 0.67 5.11
C ASP A 241 -7.69 -0.69 5.34
N PHE A 242 -6.39 -0.78 5.10
CA PHE A 242 -5.65 -2.05 5.24
C PHE A 242 -5.49 -2.50 6.69
N ALA A 243 -5.30 -1.58 7.64
CA ALA A 243 -5.26 -1.92 9.07
C ALA A 243 -6.60 -2.54 9.51
N PHE A 244 -7.71 -1.95 9.10
CA PHE A 244 -9.04 -2.49 9.39
C PHE A 244 -9.31 -3.79 8.60
N GLY A 245 -8.92 -3.85 7.33
CA GLY A 245 -9.03 -5.04 6.48
C GLY A 245 -8.30 -6.24 7.06
N ALA A 246 -7.07 -6.06 7.53
CA ALA A 246 -6.30 -7.10 8.21
C ALA A 246 -6.93 -7.53 9.54
N SER A 247 -7.63 -6.64 10.25
CA SER A 247 -8.32 -7.02 11.50
C SER A 247 -9.55 -7.91 11.27
N VAL A 248 -10.17 -7.87 10.08
CA VAL A 248 -11.36 -8.67 9.76
C VAL A 248 -11.08 -9.88 8.87
N ALA A 249 -9.98 -9.86 8.11
CA ALA A 249 -9.59 -10.96 7.25
C ALA A 249 -9.25 -12.22 8.07
N THR A 250 -9.59 -13.40 7.54
CA THR A 250 -9.27 -14.67 8.20
C THR A 250 -7.74 -14.84 8.29
N GLY A 251 -7.22 -14.96 9.51
CA GLY A 251 -5.77 -15.03 9.75
C GLY A 251 -5.02 -13.70 9.52
N GLY A 252 -5.74 -12.58 9.42
CA GLY A 252 -5.15 -11.29 9.05
C GLY A 252 -4.31 -10.63 10.15
N ARG A 253 -3.20 -10.02 9.74
CA ARG A 253 -2.21 -9.34 10.58
C ARG A 253 -1.93 -7.93 10.04
N ALA A 254 -1.95 -6.94 10.93
CA ALA A 254 -1.52 -5.58 10.62
C ALA A 254 -0.14 -5.34 11.24
N ILE A 255 0.81 -4.86 10.45
CA ILE A 255 2.19 -4.62 10.86
C ILE A 255 2.52 -3.15 10.63
N VAL A 256 2.87 -2.44 11.70
CA VAL A 256 3.45 -1.10 11.64
C VAL A 256 4.96 -1.23 11.83
N ALA A 257 5.71 -1.02 10.75
CA ALA A 257 7.16 -1.11 10.73
C ALA A 257 7.78 0.28 10.51
N MET A 258 8.71 0.68 11.38
CA MET A 258 9.37 1.98 11.28
C MET A 258 10.71 1.99 12.01
N PRO A 259 11.65 2.88 11.64
CA PRO A 259 12.78 3.16 12.51
C PRO A 259 12.29 3.63 13.89
N ALA A 260 13.02 3.34 14.96
CA ALA A 260 12.65 3.80 16.30
C ALA A 260 12.86 5.31 16.47
N THR A 261 13.65 5.94 15.59
CA THR A 261 13.98 7.37 15.63
C THR A 261 13.86 8.08 14.28
N ALA A 262 13.79 9.41 14.33
CA ALA A 262 13.87 10.32 13.21
C ALA A 262 14.96 11.38 13.47
N ALA A 263 15.14 12.31 12.52
CA ALA A 263 16.05 13.45 12.63
C ALA A 263 17.49 13.05 13.06
N ARG A 264 18.03 11.98 12.46
CA ARG A 264 19.37 11.42 12.78
C ARG A 264 19.49 10.96 14.24
N GLY A 265 18.45 10.35 14.79
CA GLY A 265 18.47 9.75 16.13
C GLY A 265 18.05 10.69 17.25
N THR A 266 17.73 11.95 16.97
CA THR A 266 17.41 12.94 18.00
C THR A 266 15.94 13.00 18.38
N VAL A 267 15.06 12.37 17.61
CA VAL A 267 13.60 12.35 17.86
C VAL A 267 13.14 10.91 17.91
N SER A 268 12.45 10.50 18.99
CA SER A 268 11.80 9.19 19.07
C SER A 268 10.56 9.15 18.20
N LYS A 269 10.32 8.02 17.51
CA LYS A 269 9.06 7.75 16.81
C LYS A 269 8.06 6.99 17.68
N ILE A 270 8.50 6.41 18.80
CA ILE A 270 7.62 5.90 19.86
C ILE A 270 7.46 7.01 20.90
N VAL A 271 6.22 7.47 21.11
CA VAL A 271 5.91 8.66 21.91
C VAL A 271 4.89 8.33 23.00
N ALA A 272 4.88 9.09 24.09
CA ALA A 272 3.89 8.89 25.16
C ALA A 272 2.46 9.16 24.65
N ARG A 273 2.30 10.19 23.81
CA ARG A 273 1.06 10.57 23.13
C ARG A 273 1.41 11.15 21.76
N LEU A 274 0.49 11.04 20.80
CA LEU A 274 0.67 11.66 19.48
C LEU A 274 0.92 13.17 19.61
N SER A 275 1.73 13.69 18.70
CA SER A 275 2.12 15.10 18.66
C SER A 275 0.88 16.02 18.66
N PRO A 276 0.88 17.15 19.37
CA PRO A 276 -0.24 18.09 19.34
C PRO A 276 -0.62 18.50 17.92
N GLY A 277 -1.90 18.35 17.56
CA GLY A 277 -2.42 18.62 16.21
C GLY A 277 -2.28 17.48 15.21
N ALA A 278 -1.55 16.42 15.54
CA ALA A 278 -1.48 15.23 14.71
C ALA A 278 -2.84 14.50 14.68
N PRO A 279 -3.32 14.06 13.51
CA PRO A 279 -4.48 13.18 13.44
C PRO A 279 -4.13 11.78 13.92
N THR A 280 -5.13 11.07 14.43
CA THR A 280 -5.03 9.63 14.64
C THR A 280 -5.34 8.90 13.33
N THR A 281 -4.32 8.67 12.51
CA THR A 281 -4.47 7.94 11.25
C THR A 281 -4.89 6.50 11.49
N LEU A 282 -4.21 5.80 12.41
CA LEU A 282 -4.58 4.45 12.84
C LEU A 282 -5.03 4.49 14.30
N PRO A 283 -6.30 4.19 14.61
CA PRO A 283 -6.79 4.20 15.98
C PRO A 283 -6.25 3.00 16.76
N SER A 284 -6.08 3.17 18.08
CA SER A 284 -5.44 2.19 18.96
C SER A 284 -6.11 0.80 18.97
N TYR A 285 -7.40 0.71 18.63
CA TYR A 285 -8.08 -0.59 18.52
C TYR A 285 -7.66 -1.41 17.28
N THR A 286 -6.98 -0.80 16.31
CA THR A 286 -6.38 -1.51 15.16
C THR A 286 -4.95 -1.97 15.41
N ALA A 287 -4.35 -1.61 16.54
CA ALA A 287 -2.98 -1.97 16.88
C ALA A 287 -2.81 -3.50 16.98
N ASP A 288 -1.85 -4.02 16.23
CA ASP A 288 -1.51 -5.44 16.17
C ASP A 288 0.00 -5.64 16.35
N ILE A 289 0.79 -5.70 15.28
CA ILE A 289 2.25 -5.86 15.38
C ILE A 289 2.94 -4.51 15.19
N VAL A 290 3.92 -4.20 16.02
CA VAL A 290 4.80 -3.04 15.86
C VAL A 290 6.25 -3.49 15.81
N VAL A 291 7.00 -2.97 14.84
CA VAL A 291 8.37 -3.38 14.55
C VAL A 291 9.29 -2.16 14.42
N THR A 292 10.42 -2.22 15.09
CA THR A 292 11.56 -1.32 14.90
C THR A 292 12.84 -2.13 14.65
N GLU A 293 13.97 -1.46 14.44
CA GLU A 293 15.28 -2.09 14.37
C GLU A 293 15.73 -2.75 15.68
N PHE A 294 15.02 -2.51 16.79
CA PHE A 294 15.31 -3.10 18.11
C PHE A 294 14.47 -4.34 18.43
N GLY A 295 13.41 -4.61 17.66
CA GLY A 295 12.58 -5.79 17.87
C GLY A 295 11.17 -5.64 17.33
N ALA A 296 10.32 -6.61 17.67
CA ALA A 296 8.90 -6.61 17.34
C ALA A 296 8.06 -7.01 18.56
N VAL A 297 6.88 -6.43 18.67
CA VAL A 297 5.92 -6.71 19.75
C VAL A 297 4.50 -6.86 19.21
N GLU A 298 3.69 -7.67 19.89
CA GLU A 298 2.28 -7.90 19.59
C GLU A 298 1.39 -7.18 20.63
N LEU A 299 0.56 -6.26 20.16
CA LEU A 299 -0.32 -5.39 20.97
C LEU A 299 -1.79 -5.83 20.96
N ARG A 300 -2.16 -6.73 20.04
CA ARG A 300 -3.51 -7.29 19.95
C ARG A 300 -3.85 -8.05 21.23
N GLY A 301 -4.97 -7.69 21.86
CA GLY A 301 -5.41 -8.30 23.13
C GLY A 301 -4.67 -7.84 24.39
N LYS A 302 -3.71 -6.91 24.27
CA LYS A 302 -2.97 -6.34 25.41
C LYS A 302 -3.70 -5.15 26.03
N THR A 303 -3.58 -5.01 27.35
CA THR A 303 -3.99 -3.83 28.11
C THR A 303 -3.14 -2.62 27.76
N LEU A 304 -3.60 -1.41 28.11
CA LEU A 304 -2.82 -0.18 27.86
C LEU A 304 -1.46 -0.19 28.59
N SER A 305 -1.38 -0.78 29.78
CA SER A 305 -0.12 -0.90 30.54
C SER A 305 0.86 -1.84 29.82
N GLU A 306 0.40 -3.03 29.43
CA GLU A 306 1.24 -3.99 28.68
C GLU A 306 1.69 -3.41 27.34
N ARG A 307 0.83 -2.66 26.63
CA ARG A 307 1.21 -1.98 25.38
C ARG A 307 2.31 -0.95 25.61
N ALA A 308 2.21 -0.15 26.66
CA ALA A 308 3.22 0.85 26.99
C ALA A 308 4.58 0.19 27.25
N GLU A 309 4.62 -0.87 28.05
CA GLU A 309 5.83 -1.65 28.35
C GLU A 309 6.43 -2.28 27.08
N LEU A 310 5.60 -2.92 26.27
CA LEU A 310 6.01 -3.56 25.02
C LEU A 310 6.57 -2.54 24.02
N LEU A 311 5.88 -1.42 23.80
CA LEU A 311 6.33 -0.38 22.88
C LEU A 311 7.62 0.30 23.38
N ALA A 312 7.72 0.56 24.67
CA ALA A 312 8.95 1.10 25.26
C ALA A 312 10.14 0.14 25.07
N SER A 313 9.92 -1.18 25.16
CA SER A 313 10.99 -2.18 25.01
C SER A 313 11.65 -2.20 23.62
N ILE A 314 10.93 -1.75 22.58
CA ILE A 314 11.44 -1.64 21.20
C ILE A 314 11.69 -0.18 20.77
N ALA A 315 11.62 0.78 21.69
CA ALA A 315 12.09 2.14 21.45
C ALA A 315 13.63 2.18 21.46
N HIS A 316 14.20 3.21 20.85
CA HIS A 316 15.64 3.41 20.89
C HIS A 316 16.12 3.61 22.35
N PRO A 317 17.21 2.97 22.79
CA PRO A 317 17.65 2.97 24.21
C PRO A 317 17.69 4.34 24.89
N ASN A 318 18.13 5.38 24.16
CA ASN A 318 18.17 6.75 24.66
C ASN A 318 16.80 7.33 25.09
N PHE A 319 15.69 6.78 24.60
CA PHE A 319 14.33 7.30 24.85
C PHE A 319 13.50 6.38 25.75
N GLN A 320 13.93 5.14 26.03
CA GLN A 320 13.14 4.17 26.80
C GLN A 320 12.78 4.70 28.20
N ASN A 321 13.74 5.30 28.90
CA ASN A 321 13.51 5.85 30.25
C ASN A 321 12.44 6.97 30.26
N ALA A 322 12.31 7.73 29.18
CA ALA A 322 11.31 8.80 29.07
C ALA A 322 9.90 8.27 28.74
N LEU A 323 9.78 6.99 28.38
CA LEU A 323 8.53 6.30 28.05
C LEU A 323 8.01 5.43 29.20
N ASN A 324 8.79 5.22 30.26
CA ASN A 324 8.34 4.52 31.46
C ASN A 324 7.40 5.44 32.24
N ILE A 325 6.09 5.22 32.10
CA ILE A 325 5.02 5.93 32.81
C ILE A 325 4.63 5.14 34.06
#